data_AF-A0A950QIX7-F1
#
_entry.id   AF-A0A950QIX7-F1
#
_cell.length_a   1.000
_cell.length_b   1.000
_cell.length_c   1.000
_cell.angle_alpha   90.00
_cell.angle_beta   90.00
_cell.angle_gamma   90.00
#
_symmetry.space_group_name_H-M   'P 1'
#
loop_
_entity.id
_entity.type
_entity.pdbx_description
1 polymer ?
#
loop_
_entity_poly.entity_id
_entity_poly.type
_entity_poly.pdbx_seq_one_letter_code
_entity_poly.pdbx_strand_id
1 'polypeptide(L)' 'MNRCLVIDDSRTMRKIARSILEEVHFDTAEA' A
#
# COMPACT_ATOMS: atom_id res chain seq x y z
N MET A 1 -3.32 5.88 -14.05
CA MET A 1 -2.67 5.05 -13.02
C MET A 1 -2.90 5.74 -11.69
N ASN A 2 -3.63 5.11 -10.78
CA ASN A 2 -3.94 5.73 -9.49
C ASN A 2 -2.79 5.40 -8.53
N ARG A 3 -2.25 6.40 -7.85
CA ARG A 3 -1.14 6.27 -6.90
C ARG A 3 -1.68 6.33 -5.48
N CYS A 4 -1.18 5.48 -4.60
CA CYS A 4 -1.58 5.42 -3.19
C CYS A 4 -0.35 5.50 -2.28
N LEU A 5 -0.44 6.31 -1.22
CA LEU A 5 0.57 6.41 -0.17
C LEU A 5 0.04 5.70 1.08
N VAL A 6 0.81 4.71 1.57
CA VAL A 6 0.50 3.98 2.80
C VAL A 6 1.35 4.53 3.93
N ILE A 7 0.70 5.05 4.98
CA ILE A 7 1.34 5.60 6.18
C ILE A 7 0.85 4.82 7.40
N ASP A 8 1.72 3.99 7.98
CA ASP A 8 1.41 3.22 9.18
C ASP A 8 2.73 2.78 9.86
N ASP A 9 2.82 2.88 11.18
CA ASP A 9 4.01 2.48 11.94
C ASP A 9 4.22 0.96 11.96
N SER A 10 3.15 0.18 11.77
CA SER A 10 3.19 -1.27 11.70
C SER A 10 3.62 -1.76 10.32
N ARG A 11 4.78 -2.41 10.28
CA ARG A 11 5.27 -3.12 9.09
C ARG A 11 4.27 -4.16 8.56
N THR A 12 3.51 -4.80 9.45
CA THR A 12 2.49 -5.78 9.07
C THR A 12 1.34 -5.11 8.33
N MET A 13 0.88 -3.95 8.82
CA MET A 13 -0.19 -3.19 8.17
C MET A 13 0.23 -2.69 6.79
N ARG A 14 1.46 -2.17 6.65
CA ARG A 14 1.96 -1.74 5.34
C ARG A 14 1.99 -2.88 4.31
N LYS A 15 2.38 -4.09 4.73
CA LYS A 15 2.36 -5.28 3.85
C LYS A 15 0.94 -5.69 3.44
N ILE A 16 -0.01 -5.68 4.36
CA ILE A 16 -1.41 -6.03 4.07
C ILE A 16 -2.00 -5.00 3.11
N ALA A 17 -1.82 -3.71 3.39
CA ALA A 17 -2.29 -2.62 2.55
C ALA A 17 -1.72 -2.73 1.12
N ARG A 18 -0.41 -3.01 1.00
CA ARG A 18 0.23 -3.23 -0.30
C ARG A 18 -0.39 -4.38 -1.08
N SER A 19 -0.64 -5.53 -0.45
CA SER A 19 -1.29 -6.68 -1.12
C SER A 19 -2.66 -6.31 -1.71
N ILE A 20 -3.48 -5.60 -0.93
CA ILE A 20 -4.81 -5.16 -1.38
C ILE A 20 -4.69 -4.16 -2.53
N LEU A 21 -3.77 -3.20 -2.43
CA LEU A 21 -3.58 -2.16 -3.43
C LEU A 21 -2.98 -2.69 -4.75
N GLU A 22 -2.11 -3.70 -4.68
CA GLU A 22 -1.61 -4.42 -5.85
C GLU A 22 -2.75 -5.17 -6.57
N GLU A 23 -3.67 -5.81 -5.83
CA GLU A 23 -4.86 -6.48 -6.38
C GLU A 23 -5.81 -5.53 -7.12
N VAL A 24 -5.92 -4.27 -6.65
CA VAL A 24 -6.76 -3.25 -7.30
C VAL A 24 -6.00 -2.36 -8.30
N HIS A 25 -4.80 -2.78 -8.71
CA HIS A 25 -3.97 -2.12 -9.72
C HIS A 25 -3.52 -0.68 -9.39
N PHE A 26 -3.22 -0.42 -8.11
CA PHE A 26 -2.60 0.83 -7.68
C PHE A 26 -1.07 0.72 -7.68
N ASP A 27 -0.42 1.84 -8.00
CA ASP A 27 1.01 2.04 -7.74
C ASP A 27 1.20 2.54 -6.30
N THR A 28 1.91 1.77 -5.47
CA THR A 28 2.01 2.02 -4.03
C THR A 28 3.38 2.55 -3.62
N ALA A 29 3.39 3.60 -2.80
CA ALA A 29 4.57 4.06 -2.07
C ALA A 29 4.34 3.86 -0.55
N GLU A 30 5.39 3.48 0.17
CA GLU A 30 5.38 3.37 1.63
C GLU A 30 6.18 4.53 2.24
N ALA A 31 5.69 5.09 3.34
CA ALA A 31 6.39 6.06 4.19
C ALA A 31 6.47 5.55 5.63
#